data_AF-A0A2E0JQ78-F1
#
_entry.id   AF-A0A2E0JQ78-F1
#
_cell.length_a   1.000
_cell.length_b   1.000
_cell.length_c   1.000
_cell.angle_alpha   90.00
_cell.angle_beta   90.00
_cell.angle_gamma   90.00
#
_symmetry.space_group_name_H-M   'P 1'
#
loop_
_entity.id
_entity.type
_entity.pdbx_description
1 polymer ?
#
loop_
_entity_poly.entity_id
_entity_poly.type
_entity_poly.pdbx_seq_one_letter_code
_entity_poly.pdbx_strand_id
1 'polypeptide(L)'
;MRLDPKDRKFLTDWKEKREAKFQFILGVTLQVILGALTYKLVITYFMGGIFDTTDFILFGIIGLVLGVVVGFLKYRKNEKRYARLKS
;
A
#
# COMPACT_ATOMS: atom_id res chain seq x y z
N MET A 1 17.73 -28.78 -8.63
CA MET A 1 18.33 -28.34 -7.35
C MET A 1 17.31 -28.57 -6.23
N ARG A 2 17.71 -29.13 -5.09
CA ARG A 2 16.82 -29.23 -3.91
C ARG A 2 16.65 -27.80 -3.36
N LEU A 3 15.48 -27.21 -3.54
CA LEU A 3 15.12 -25.94 -2.91
C LEU A 3 15.28 -26.06 -1.40
N ASP A 4 16.05 -25.14 -0.83
CA ASP A 4 16.25 -24.97 0.61
C ASP A 4 14.89 -24.85 1.32
N PRO A 5 14.71 -25.35 2.55
CA PRO A 5 13.43 -25.33 3.26
C PRO A 5 12.83 -23.92 3.38
N LYS A 6 13.68 -22.90 3.48
CA LYS A 6 13.27 -21.48 3.57
C LYS A 6 12.61 -20.99 2.29
N ASP A 7 13.16 -21.32 1.13
CA ASP A 7 12.61 -20.88 -0.16
C ASP A 7 11.35 -21.65 -0.52
N ARG A 8 11.24 -22.91 -0.10
CA ARG A 8 10.01 -23.69 -0.25
C ARG A 8 8.86 -23.09 0.56
N LYS A 9 9.14 -22.68 1.80
CA LYS A 9 8.16 -21.97 2.65
C LYS A 9 7.75 -20.62 2.06
N PHE A 10 8.69 -19.88 1.49
CA PHE A 10 8.40 -18.63 0.77
C PHE A 10 7.48 -18.84 -0.44
N LEU A 11 7.67 -19.89 -1.24
CA LEU A 11 6.81 -20.20 -2.40
C LEU A 11 5.36 -20.47 -1.97
N THR A 12 5.16 -21.30 -0.93
CA THR A 12 3.82 -21.63 -0.42
C THR A 12 3.14 -20.39 0.18
N ASP A 13 3.84 -19.67 1.06
CA ASP A 13 3.34 -18.45 1.70
C ASP A 13 3.03 -17.35 0.66
N TRP A 14 3.87 -17.18 -0.36
CA TRP A 14 3.67 -16.16 -1.38
C TRP A 14 2.48 -16.49 -2.29
N LYS A 15 2.23 -17.78 -2.57
CA LYS A 15 1.08 -18.24 -3.35
C LYS A 15 -0.23 -17.95 -2.62
N GLU A 16 -0.30 -18.20 -1.31
CA GLU A 16 -1.49 -17.89 -0.49
C GLU A 16 -1.66 -16.38 -0.25
N LYS A 17 -0.57 -15.67 0.04
CA LYS A 17 -0.64 -14.25 0.47
C LYS A 17 -0.71 -13.25 -0.69
N ARG A 18 -0.78 -13.71 -1.95
CA ARG A 18 -0.73 -12.83 -3.13
C ARG A 18 -1.91 -11.84 -3.15
N GLU A 19 -3.12 -12.31 -2.90
CA GLU A 19 -4.32 -11.45 -2.79
C GLU A 19 -4.34 -10.68 -1.47
N ALA A 20 -4.02 -11.33 -0.35
CA ALA A 20 -4.03 -10.71 0.97
C ALA A 20 -3.08 -9.51 1.07
N LYS A 21 -1.92 -9.55 0.39
CA LYS A 21 -0.97 -8.42 0.37
C LYS A 21 -1.48 -7.26 -0.48
N PHE A 22 -2.20 -7.52 -1.56
CA PHE A 22 -2.81 -6.46 -2.37
C PHE A 22 -3.93 -5.76 -1.59
N GLN A 23 -4.80 -6.54 -0.94
CA GLN A 23 -5.82 -6.02 -0.03
C GLN A 23 -5.22 -5.25 1.15
N PHE A 24 -4.10 -5.70 1.72
CA PHE A 24 -3.39 -4.99 2.77
C PHE A 24 -2.91 -3.61 2.32
N ILE A 25 -2.32 -3.50 1.11
CA ILE A 25 -1.86 -2.23 0.57
C ILE A 25 -3.04 -1.29 0.31
N LEU A 26 -4.13 -1.78 -0.29
CA LEU A 26 -5.34 -1.00 -0.49
C LEU A 26 -5.93 -0.53 0.84
N GLY A 27 -5.96 -1.39 1.86
CA GLY A 27 -6.44 -1.06 3.20
C GLY A 27 -5.63 0.05 3.87
N VAL A 28 -4.29 -0.01 3.77
CA VAL A 28 -3.41 1.06 4.29
C VAL A 28 -3.67 2.38 3.55
N THR A 29 -3.77 2.35 2.23
CA THR A 29 -4.08 3.55 1.43
C THR A 29 -5.43 4.15 1.83
N LEU A 30 -6.46 3.31 2.01
CA LEU A 30 -7.78 3.75 2.44
C LEU A 30 -7.74 4.41 3.83
N GLN A 31 -6.98 3.85 4.77
CA GLN A 31 -6.82 4.42 6.11
C GLN A 31 -6.09 5.76 6.11
N VAL A 32 -5.07 5.94 5.27
CA VAL A 32 -4.39 7.23 5.12
C VAL A 32 -5.35 8.29 4.59
N ILE A 33 -6.17 7.95 3.58
CA ILE A 33 -7.18 8.86 3.03
C ILE A 33 -8.23 9.22 4.09
N LEU A 34 -8.76 8.21 4.81
CA LEU A 34 -9.74 8.43 5.88
C LEU A 34 -9.17 9.28 7.01
N GLY A 35 -7.93 9.03 7.43
CA GLY A 35 -7.24 9.82 8.45
C GLY A 35 -7.05 11.28 8.03
N ALA A 36 -6.64 11.52 6.78
CA ALA A 36 -6.49 12.85 6.23
C ALA A 36 -7.84 13.60 6.15
N LEU A 37 -8.90 12.93 5.67
CA LEU A 37 -10.25 13.48 5.63
C LEU A 37 -10.77 13.84 7.03
N THR A 38 -10.54 12.95 8.00
CA THR A 38 -10.96 13.15 9.40
C THR A 38 -10.23 14.33 10.03
N TYR A 39 -8.91 14.38 9.90
CA TYR A 39 -8.08 15.50 10.38
C TYR A 39 -8.55 16.83 9.80
N LYS A 40 -8.81 16.87 8.50
CA LYS A 40 -9.29 18.07 7.83
C LYS A 40 -10.68 18.48 8.30
N LEU A 41 -11.60 17.54 8.47
CA LEU A 41 -12.97 17.80 8.94
C LEU A 41 -12.96 18.39 10.36
N VAL A 42 -12.07 17.88 11.22
CA VAL A 42 -11.83 18.42 12.57
C VAL A 42 -11.29 19.85 12.50
N ILE A 43 -10.24 20.10 11.70
CA ILE A 43 -9.67 21.45 11.58
C ILE A 43 -10.67 22.46 11.02
N THR A 44 -11.42 22.10 9.98
CA THR A 44 -12.43 22.98 9.39
C THR A 44 -13.54 23.31 10.39
N TYR A 45 -13.96 22.35 11.21
CA TYR A 45 -14.91 22.58 12.29
C TYR A 45 -14.40 23.58 13.34
N PHE A 46 -13.12 23.51 13.70
CA PHE A 46 -12.52 24.37 14.73
C PHE A 46 -12.08 25.75 14.22
N MET A 47 -11.64 25.87 12.96
CA MET A 47 -11.01 27.11 12.46
C MET A 47 -11.98 28.07 11.76
N GLY A 48 -13.22 27.67 11.46
CA GLY A 48 -14.23 28.55 10.81
C GLY A 48 -13.79 29.15 9.46
N GLY A 49 -12.66 28.70 8.92
CA GLY A 49 -11.87 29.36 7.89
C GLY A 49 -11.94 28.62 6.54
N ILE A 50 -11.94 29.44 5.48
CA ILE A 50 -12.14 29.07 4.08
C ILE A 50 -11.17 27.98 3.64
N PHE A 51 -11.74 27.01 2.94
CA PHE A 51 -11.15 25.82 2.37
C PHE A 51 -9.91 26.14 1.51
N ASP A 52 -8.70 25.71 1.91
CA ASP A 52 -7.63 25.47 0.95
C ASP A 52 -7.64 23.99 0.54
N THR A 53 -8.49 23.70 -0.43
CA THR A 53 -8.68 22.36 -0.99
C THR A 53 -7.45 21.86 -1.74
N THR A 54 -6.62 22.78 -2.20
CA THR A 54 -5.56 22.57 -3.17
C THR A 54 -4.43 21.75 -2.55
N ASP A 55 -3.94 22.15 -1.38
CA ASP A 55 -2.87 21.45 -0.67
C ASP A 55 -3.30 20.05 -0.21
N PHE A 56 -4.54 19.93 0.26
CA PHE A 56 -5.09 18.63 0.68
C PHE A 56 -5.15 17.64 -0.48
N ILE A 57 -5.64 18.09 -1.65
CA ILE A 57 -5.70 17.26 -2.84
C ILE A 57 -4.29 16.90 -3.31
N LEU A 58 -3.35 17.85 -3.28
CA LEU A 58 -1.97 17.62 -3.69
C LEU A 58 -1.29 16.57 -2.81
N PHE A 59 -1.32 16.72 -1.49
CA PHE A 59 -0.73 15.77 -0.55
C PHE A 59 -1.45 14.42 -0.54
N GLY A 60 -2.78 14.42 -0.66
CA GLY A 60 -3.59 13.21 -0.77
C GLY A 60 -3.24 12.39 -2.02
N ILE A 61 -3.13 13.04 -3.19
CA ILE A 61 -2.75 12.39 -4.45
C ILE A 61 -1.31 11.88 -4.36
N ILE A 62 -0.36 12.67 -3.84
CA ILE A 62 1.03 12.23 -3.68
C ILE A 62 1.13 11.00 -2.78
N GLY A 63 0.44 11.00 -1.64
CA GLY A 63 0.41 9.86 -0.71
C GLY A 63 -0.21 8.61 -1.33
N LEU A 64 -1.28 8.77 -2.11
CA LEU A 64 -1.96 7.68 -2.80
C LEU A 64 -1.05 7.08 -3.90
N VAL A 65 -0.41 7.92 -4.71
CA VAL A 65 0.55 7.51 -5.73
C VAL A 65 1.74 6.79 -5.09
N LEU A 66 2.33 7.33 -4.03
CA LEU A 66 3.42 6.68 -3.29
C LEU A 66 3.00 5.32 -2.72
N GLY A 67 1.82 5.24 -2.10
CA GLY A 67 1.29 3.98 -1.55
C GLY A 67 1.12 2.90 -2.61
N VAL A 68 0.55 3.27 -3.76
CA VAL A 68 0.39 2.36 -4.91
C VAL A 68 1.74 1.96 -5.49
N VAL A 69 2.68 2.90 -5.68
CA VAL A 69 4.01 2.63 -6.24
C VAL A 69 4.83 1.72 -5.33
N VAL A 70 4.89 2.00 -4.02
CA VAL A 70 5.61 1.16 -3.06
C VAL A 70 4.98 -0.22 -2.98
N GLY A 71 3.64 -0.30 -2.95
CA GLY A 71 2.91 -1.56 -3.00
C GLY A 71 3.25 -2.38 -4.24
N PHE A 72 3.25 -1.74 -5.41
CA PHE A 72 3.57 -2.35 -6.69
C PHE A 72 5.03 -2.79 -6.78
N LEU A 73 6.00 -1.97 -6.33
CA LEU A 73 7.42 -2.35 -6.29
C LEU A 73 7.67 -3.56 -5.40
N LYS A 74 7.03 -3.60 -4.22
CA LYS A 74 7.14 -4.71 -3.27
C LYS A 74 6.51 -5.98 -3.84
N TYR A 75 5.37 -5.85 -4.53
CA TYR A 75 4.75 -6.94 -5.27
C TYR A 75 5.67 -7.47 -6.38
N ARG A 76 6.19 -6.59 -7.24
CA ARG A 76 7.04 -6.97 -8.39
C ARG A 76 8.36 -7.61 -7.95
N LYS A 77 8.97 -7.15 -6.85
CA LYS A 77 10.20 -7.73 -6.30
C LYS A 77 9.99 -9.17 -5.81
N ASN A 78 8.85 -9.43 -5.17
CA ASN A 78 8.52 -10.76 -4.67
C ASN A 78 8.05 -11.71 -5.78
N GLU A 79 7.33 -11.21 -6.78
CA GLU A 79 7.03 -11.91 -8.04
C GLU A 79 8.30 -12.37 -8.76
N LYS A 80 9.29 -11.48 -8.94
CA LYS A 80 10.59 -11.82 -9.54
C LYS A 80 11.37 -12.87 -8.76
N ARG A 81 11.21 -12.92 -7.43
CA ARG A 81 11.83 -13.95 -6.57
C ARG A 81 11.08 -15.28 -6.70
N TYR A 82 9.74 -15.24 -6.72
CA TYR A 82 8.89 -16.42 -6.92
C TYR A 82 9.14 -17.09 -8.28
N ALA A 83 9.19 -16.31 -9.37
CA ALA A 83 9.46 -16.83 -10.71
C ALA A 83 10.84 -17.51 -10.81
N ARG A 84 11.87 -16.91 -10.18
CA ARG A 84 13.22 -17.49 -10.13
C ARG A 84 13.33 -18.77 -9.31
N LEU A 85 12.51 -18.92 -8.27
CA LEU A 85 12.51 -20.11 -7.40
C LEU A 85 11.62 -21.24 -7.92
N LYS A 86 10.70 -20.94 -8.85
CA LYS A 86 9.81 -21.93 -9.49
C LYS A 86 10.41 -22.51 -10.80
N SER A 87 11.28 -21.75 -11.48
CA SER A 87 12.07 -22.22 -12.63
C SER A 87 13.17 -23.20 -12.22
#